data_AF-A0A227J740-F1
#
_entry.id   AF-A0A227J740-F1
#
_cell.length_a   1.000
_cell.length_b   1.000
_cell.length_c   1.000
_cell.angle_alpha   90.00
_cell.angle_beta   90.00
_cell.angle_gamma   90.00
#
_symmetry.space_group_name_H-M   'P 1'
#
loop_
_entity.id
_entity.type
_entity.pdbx_description
1 polymer ?
#
loop_
_entity_poly.entity_id
_entity_poly.type
_entity_poly.pdbx_seq_one_letter_code
_entity_poly.pdbx_strand_id
1 'polypeptide(L)'
;GRITVRHIGGGHKHHYRVIDFKRTKDGIPATVERLEYDPNRSANIALVLYKDGERRYILAPKGVVAGDVIQSGVDAPIKAGNTLPMRNIPVGSTVHNVELKPGKGGQLARSAGAYAQIVARDGAYVTIRLR
;
A
#
# COMPACT_ATOMS: atom_id res chain seq x y z
N GLY A 1 30.41 12.36 -13.27
CA GLY A 1 29.36 11.37 -13.56
C GLY A 1 28.94 11.48 -15.01
N ARG A 2 28.78 10.36 -15.72
CA ARG A 2 28.29 10.33 -17.11
C ARG A 2 26.76 10.24 -17.10
N ILE A 3 26.08 10.87 -18.06
CA ILE A 3 24.63 10.72 -18.22
C ILE A 3 24.35 9.29 -18.70
N THR A 4 23.67 8.49 -17.89
CA THR A 4 23.23 7.12 -18.25
C THR A 4 21.76 7.05 -18.64
N VAL A 5 20.94 8.04 -18.23
CA VAL A 5 19.52 8.17 -18.58
C VAL A 5 19.25 9.63 -18.96
N ARG A 6 18.61 9.85 -20.12
CA ARG A 6 18.25 11.19 -20.63
C ARG A 6 16.93 11.68 -20.02
N HIS A 7 16.60 12.96 -20.23
CA HIS A 7 15.35 13.60 -19.78
C HIS A 7 15.17 13.68 -18.25
N ILE A 8 16.27 13.64 -17.49
CA ILE A 8 16.27 13.85 -16.04
C ILE A 8 17.20 15.03 -15.76
N GLY A 9 16.66 16.13 -15.22
CA GLY A 9 17.44 17.32 -14.88
C GLY A 9 16.62 18.34 -14.10
N GLY A 10 17.27 19.06 -13.17
CA GLY A 10 16.65 20.12 -12.38
C GLY A 10 15.50 19.66 -11.47
N GLY A 11 14.61 20.60 -11.16
CA GLY A 11 13.41 20.38 -10.33
C GLY A 11 13.48 21.04 -8.95
N HIS A 12 12.33 21.12 -8.28
CA HIS A 12 12.25 21.58 -6.90
C HIS A 12 12.86 20.53 -5.96
N LYS A 13 13.52 20.96 -4.88
CA LYS A 13 14.05 20.01 -3.88
C LYS A 13 12.88 19.29 -3.20
N HIS A 14 12.94 17.97 -3.12
CA HIS A 14 11.92 17.14 -2.48
C HIS A 14 12.52 16.41 -1.27
N HIS A 15 11.75 16.33 -0.19
CA HIS A 15 12.07 15.49 0.95
C HIS A 15 11.45 14.11 0.77
N TYR A 16 12.24 13.06 1.00
CA TYR A 16 11.75 11.69 0.88
C TYR A 16 10.92 11.31 2.11
N ARG A 17 9.75 10.72 1.87
CA ARG A 17 8.90 10.16 2.93
C ARG A 17 9.06 8.65 2.98
N VAL A 18 9.40 8.14 4.16
CA VAL A 18 9.56 6.71 4.40
C VAL A 18 8.17 6.08 4.52
N ILE A 19 7.80 5.27 3.53
CA ILE A 19 6.50 4.60 3.47
C ILE A 19 6.66 3.14 3.88
N ASP A 20 5.74 2.69 4.71
CA ASP A 20 5.62 1.28 5.08
C ASP A 20 4.88 0.50 3.99
N PHE A 21 5.66 -0.03 3.05
CA PHE A 21 5.14 -0.93 2.01
C PHE A 21 4.94 -2.38 2.51
N LYS A 22 5.48 -2.74 3.68
CA LYS A 22 5.46 -4.12 4.19
C LYS A 22 4.27 -4.38 5.10
N ARG A 23 3.77 -3.37 5.83
CA ARG A 23 2.60 -3.47 6.70
C ARG A 23 2.71 -4.65 7.70
N THR A 24 3.86 -4.80 8.35
CA THR A 24 4.17 -5.97 9.19
C THR A 24 3.63 -5.92 10.61
N LYS A 25 3.00 -4.83 11.03
CA LYS A 25 2.43 -4.68 12.39
C LYS A 25 1.07 -5.35 12.48
N ASP A 26 1.07 -6.66 12.27
CA ASP A 26 -0.15 -7.46 12.22
C ASP A 26 -0.84 -7.52 13.58
N GLY A 27 -2.17 -7.50 13.58
CA GLY A 27 -2.98 -7.54 14.80
C GLY A 27 -3.11 -6.21 15.53
N ILE A 28 -2.29 -5.19 15.21
CA ILE A 28 -2.35 -3.88 15.84
C ILE A 28 -3.16 -2.93 14.95
N PRO A 29 -4.36 -2.48 15.39
CA PRO A 29 -5.13 -1.51 14.62
C PRO A 29 -4.44 -0.13 14.64
N ALA A 30 -4.56 0.59 13.54
CA ALA A 30 -4.08 1.95 13.38
C ALA A 30 -5.21 2.88 12.93
N THR A 31 -5.23 4.10 13.45
CA THR A 31 -6.18 5.14 13.05
C THR A 31 -5.52 6.06 12.04
N VAL A 32 -6.22 6.39 10.95
CA VAL A 32 -5.77 7.36 9.95
C VAL A 32 -5.84 8.76 10.57
N GLU A 33 -4.69 9.42 10.77
CA GLU A 33 -4.65 10.78 11.28
C GLU A 33 -5.01 11.79 10.18
N ARG A 34 -4.38 11.67 9.01
CA ARG A 34 -4.59 12.58 7.87
C ARG A 34 -4.05 12.02 6.56
N LEU A 35 -4.53 12.61 5.47
CA LEU A 35 -4.07 12.37 4.12
C LEU A 35 -3.12 13.48 3.70
N GLU A 36 -1.98 13.12 3.10
CA GLU A 36 -0.95 14.06 2.66
C GLU A 36 -0.56 13.81 1.20
N TYR A 37 -0.28 14.89 0.48
CA TYR A 37 0.34 14.83 -0.84
C TYR A 37 1.84 14.48 -0.72
N ASP A 38 2.36 13.53 -1.50
CA ASP A 38 3.79 13.17 -1.53
C ASP A 38 4.41 13.48 -2.90
N PRO A 39 5.41 14.39 -3.00
CA PRO A 39 6.03 14.75 -4.27
C PRO A 39 6.87 13.63 -4.91
N ASN A 40 7.23 12.58 -4.16
CA ASN A 40 8.07 11.49 -4.68
C ASN A 40 7.29 10.39 -5.40
N ARG A 41 5.96 10.52 -5.51
CA ARG A 41 5.08 9.53 -6.14
C ARG A 41 3.79 10.17 -6.63
N SER A 42 3.00 9.44 -7.41
CA SER A 42 1.70 9.92 -7.88
C SER A 42 0.57 9.75 -6.86
N ALA A 43 0.60 8.71 -6.03
CA ALA A 43 -0.44 8.44 -5.04
C ALA A 43 -0.28 9.28 -3.77
N ASN A 44 -1.38 9.77 -3.22
CA ASN A 44 -1.38 10.35 -1.88
C ASN A 44 -1.03 9.29 -0.82
N ILE A 45 -0.57 9.76 0.33
CA ILE A 45 -0.21 8.90 1.46
C ILE A 45 -1.09 9.22 2.66
N ALA A 46 -1.31 8.23 3.51
CA ALA A 46 -2.01 8.41 4.78
C ALA A 46 -1.01 8.26 5.92
N LEU A 47 -1.00 9.22 6.84
CA LEU A 47 -0.32 9.06 8.12
C LEU A 47 -1.24 8.29 9.05
N VAL A 48 -0.74 7.18 9.60
CA VAL A 48 -1.51 6.31 10.49
C VAL A 48 -0.82 6.22 11.84
N LEU A 49 -1.63 6.26 12.91
CA LEU A 49 -1.20 6.10 14.29
C LEU A 49 -1.64 4.72 14.78
N TYR A 50 -0.69 3.85 15.05
CA TYR A 50 -0.93 2.55 15.67
C TYR A 50 -1.30 2.70 17.16
N LYS A 51 -2.03 1.73 17.70
CA LYS A 51 -2.40 1.72 19.13
C LYS A 51 -1.21 1.68 20.10
N ASP A 52 -0.04 1.25 19.65
CA ASP A 52 1.21 1.27 20.42
C ASP A 52 1.95 2.62 20.37
N GLY A 53 1.39 3.63 19.68
CA GLY A 53 1.93 4.98 19.59
C GLY A 53 2.83 5.23 18.38
N GLU A 54 3.14 4.20 17.58
CA GLU A 54 3.98 4.37 16.40
C GLU A 54 3.19 5.04 15.25
N ARG A 55 3.84 5.97 14.55
CA ARG A 55 3.29 6.58 13.34
C ARG A 55 3.99 6.06 12.11
N ARG A 56 3.22 5.66 11.10
CA ARG A 56 3.76 5.24 9.79
C ARG A 56 2.99 5.89 8.67
N TYR A 57 3.68 6.09 7.55
CA TYR A 57 3.01 6.43 6.31
C TYR A 57 2.68 5.17 5.52
N ILE A 58 1.48 5.12 4.96
CA ILE A 58 1.04 4.10 4.01
C ILE A 58 0.53 4.77 2.74
N LEU A 59 0.36 3.99 1.66
CA LEU A 59 -0.39 4.49 0.49
C LEU A 59 -1.84 4.73 0.90
N ALA A 60 -2.41 5.87 0.49
CA ALA A 60 -3.81 6.18 0.74
C ALA A 60 -4.70 5.43 -0.27
N PRO A 61 -5.50 4.44 0.17
CA PRO A 61 -6.45 3.78 -0.71
C PRO A 61 -7.63 4.70 -1.02
N LYS A 62 -8.33 4.43 -2.13
CA LYS A 62 -9.57 5.12 -2.46
C LYS A 62 -10.61 4.89 -1.35
N GLY A 63 -11.24 5.98 -0.90
CA GLY A 63 -12.34 5.96 0.07
C GLY A 63 -11.91 5.97 1.54
N VAL A 64 -10.61 5.91 1.84
CA VAL A 64 -10.12 6.09 3.21
C VAL A 64 -10.13 7.57 3.58
N VAL A 65 -10.64 7.86 4.77
CA VAL A 65 -10.71 9.21 5.35
C VAL A 65 -10.01 9.27 6.71
N ALA A 66 -9.78 10.48 7.22
CA ALA A 66 -9.27 10.65 8.57
C ALA A 66 -10.26 10.08 9.61
N GLY A 67 -9.74 9.40 10.63
CA GLY A 67 -10.53 8.69 11.63
C GLY A 67 -10.79 7.21 11.32
N ASP A 68 -10.57 6.76 10.08
CA ASP A 68 -10.74 5.35 9.74
C ASP A 68 -9.74 4.47 10.50
N VAL A 69 -10.24 3.35 11.03
CA VAL A 69 -9.40 2.33 11.65
C VAL A 69 -8.99 1.34 10.57
N ILE A 70 -7.70 1.11 10.41
CA ILE A 70 -7.15 0.10 9.50
C ILE A 70 -6.36 -0.94 10.29
N GLN A 71 -6.21 -2.12 9.71
CA GLN A 71 -5.51 -3.23 10.35
C GLN A 71 -4.78 -4.06 9.29
N SER A 72 -3.63 -4.62 9.66
CA SER A 72 -2.98 -5.67 8.88
C SER A 72 -3.03 -7.00 9.64
N GLY A 73 -2.95 -8.09 8.89
CA GLY A 73 -2.84 -9.44 9.44
C GLY A 73 -3.83 -10.42 8.83
N VAL A 74 -3.72 -11.67 9.26
CA VAL A 74 -4.55 -12.80 8.82
C VAL A 74 -6.03 -12.58 9.17
N ASP A 75 -6.29 -11.94 10.32
CA ASP A 75 -7.62 -11.73 10.90
C ASP A 75 -8.22 -10.36 10.58
N ALA A 76 -7.55 -9.55 9.76
CA ALA A 76 -8.05 -8.22 9.42
C ALA A 76 -9.35 -8.32 8.61
N PRO A 77 -10.36 -7.48 8.85
CA PRO A 77 -11.59 -7.51 8.07
C PRO A 77 -11.32 -7.10 6.60
N ILE A 78 -12.07 -7.67 5.66
CA ILE A 78 -11.97 -7.33 4.24
C ILE A 78 -12.61 -5.96 4.01
N LYS A 79 -11.80 -4.90 4.09
CA LYS A 79 -12.19 -3.51 3.83
C LYS A 79 -11.04 -2.72 3.23
N ALA A 80 -11.36 -1.58 2.61
CA ALA A 80 -10.34 -0.66 2.09
C ALA A 80 -9.37 -0.21 3.20
N GLY A 81 -8.07 -0.19 2.89
CA GLY A 81 -7.00 0.18 3.84
C GLY A 81 -6.43 -0.97 4.67
N ASN A 82 -7.12 -2.11 4.72
CA ASN A 82 -6.61 -3.31 5.38
C ASN A 82 -5.66 -4.09 4.47
N THR A 83 -4.76 -4.84 5.10
CA THR A 83 -3.77 -5.66 4.40
C THR A 83 -3.84 -7.09 4.92
N LEU A 84 -4.09 -8.03 4.02
CA LEU A 84 -4.20 -9.46 4.32
C LEU A 84 -3.30 -10.25 3.37
N PRO A 85 -2.84 -11.45 3.76
CA PRO A 85 -2.29 -12.43 2.82
C PRO A 85 -3.32 -12.76 1.73
N MET A 86 -2.90 -12.87 0.47
CA MET A 86 -3.81 -13.11 -0.66
C MET A 86 -4.65 -14.39 -0.51
N ARG A 87 -4.14 -15.38 0.23
CA ARG A 87 -4.90 -16.61 0.55
C ARG A 87 -6.21 -16.33 1.30
N ASN A 88 -6.32 -15.22 2.02
CA ASN A 88 -7.50 -14.85 2.81
C ASN A 88 -8.42 -13.86 2.08
N ILE A 89 -8.03 -13.38 0.89
CA ILE A 89 -8.81 -12.41 0.14
C ILE A 89 -9.73 -13.16 -0.85
N PRO A 90 -11.04 -12.84 -0.92
CA PRO A 90 -11.95 -13.47 -1.86
C PRO A 90 -11.56 -13.23 -3.32
N VAL A 91 -11.76 -14.23 -4.17
CA VAL A 91 -11.66 -14.07 -5.62
C VAL A 91 -12.63 -13.01 -6.11
N GLY A 92 -12.23 -12.21 -7.09
CA GLY A 92 -12.98 -11.05 -7.60
C GLY A 92 -12.65 -9.74 -6.89
N SER A 93 -12.00 -9.79 -5.72
CA SER A 93 -11.64 -8.59 -4.96
C SER A 93 -10.63 -7.72 -5.70
N THR A 94 -10.80 -6.40 -5.54
CA THR A 94 -9.85 -5.39 -5.99
C THR A 94 -8.82 -5.13 -4.90
N VAL A 95 -7.54 -5.31 -5.24
CA VAL A 95 -6.40 -5.14 -4.33
C VAL A 95 -5.38 -4.16 -4.91
N HIS A 96 -4.51 -3.62 -4.07
CA HIS A 96 -3.41 -2.74 -4.47
C HIS A 96 -2.19 -3.03 -3.60
N ASN A 97 -1.04 -2.43 -3.94
CA ASN A 97 0.22 -2.62 -3.20
C ASN A 97 0.61 -4.09 -3.02
N VAL A 98 0.58 -4.85 -4.11
CA VAL A 98 0.78 -6.30 -4.10
C VAL A 98 2.27 -6.67 -3.98
N GLU A 99 2.59 -7.60 -3.08
CA GLU A 99 3.92 -8.18 -2.94
C GLU A 99 4.24 -9.17 -4.07
N LEU A 100 5.47 -9.14 -4.59
CA LEU A 100 5.97 -10.16 -5.53
C LEU A 100 6.58 -11.37 -4.82
N LYS A 101 7.10 -11.16 -3.62
CA LYS A 101 7.67 -12.20 -2.75
C LYS A 101 7.16 -11.93 -1.33
N PRO A 102 6.70 -12.96 -0.59
CA PRO A 102 6.22 -12.78 0.78
C PRO A 102 7.23 -12.01 1.64
N GLY A 103 6.78 -10.93 2.29
CA GLY A 103 7.57 -10.12 3.23
C GLY A 103 8.54 -9.12 2.59
N LYS A 104 8.59 -9.04 1.25
CA LYS A 104 9.44 -8.07 0.54
C LYS A 104 8.84 -6.66 0.54
N GLY A 105 7.55 -6.53 0.82
CA GLY A 105 6.77 -5.31 0.66
C GLY A 105 6.14 -5.21 -0.72
N GLY A 106 5.07 -4.42 -0.79
CA GLY A 106 4.32 -4.22 -2.02
C GLY A 106 5.16 -3.57 -3.13
N GLN A 107 5.06 -4.12 -4.33
CA GLN A 107 5.80 -3.65 -5.52
C GLN A 107 4.85 -3.30 -6.67
N LEU A 108 3.72 -4.01 -6.81
CA LEU A 108 2.74 -3.82 -7.89
C LEU A 108 1.56 -2.95 -7.44
N ALA A 109 0.92 -2.28 -8.41
CA ALA A 109 -0.25 -1.43 -8.19
C ALA A 109 -0.04 -0.38 -7.08
N ARG A 110 1.00 0.47 -7.23
CA ARG A 110 1.37 1.54 -6.27
C ARG A 110 1.06 2.95 -6.74
N SER A 111 0.83 3.13 -8.04
CA SER A 111 0.53 4.43 -8.64
C SER A 111 -0.88 4.90 -8.28
N ALA A 112 -1.14 6.21 -8.40
CA ALA A 112 -2.49 6.74 -8.23
C ALA A 112 -3.49 6.02 -9.17
N GLY A 113 -4.61 5.57 -8.60
CA GLY A 113 -5.67 4.87 -9.34
C GLY A 113 -5.34 3.45 -9.79
N ALA A 114 -4.12 2.95 -9.56
CA ALA A 114 -3.73 1.59 -9.96
C ALA A 114 -4.33 0.54 -9.01
N TYR A 115 -4.73 -0.59 -9.57
CA TYR A 115 -5.23 -1.74 -8.82
C TYR A 115 -4.97 -3.05 -9.56
N ALA A 116 -5.14 -4.15 -8.86
CA ALA A 116 -5.16 -5.49 -9.42
C ALA A 116 -6.43 -6.20 -8.99
N GLN A 117 -6.91 -7.13 -9.81
CA GLN A 117 -8.04 -7.97 -9.47
C GLN A 117 -7.59 -9.40 -9.26
N ILE A 118 -8.06 -10.04 -8.18
CA ILE A 118 -7.84 -11.47 -7.98
C ILE A 118 -8.79 -12.24 -8.89
N VAL A 119 -8.25 -13.02 -9.83
CA VAL A 119 -9.05 -13.73 -10.85
C VAL A 119 -9.24 -15.20 -10.50
N ALA A 120 -8.20 -15.85 -9.99
CA ALA A 120 -8.24 -17.25 -9.59
C ALA A 120 -7.29 -17.52 -8.43
N ARG A 121 -7.52 -18.60 -7.71
CA ARG A 121 -6.66 -19.09 -6.63
C ARG A 121 -6.51 -20.60 -6.79
N ASP A 122 -5.31 -21.01 -7.16
CA ASP A 122 -4.98 -22.40 -7.48
C ASP A 122 -3.80 -22.86 -6.61
N GLY A 123 -4.09 -23.76 -5.68
CA GLY A 123 -3.10 -24.28 -4.73
C GLY A 123 -2.40 -23.16 -3.94
N ALA A 124 -1.08 -23.08 -4.10
CA ALA A 124 -0.23 -22.10 -3.41
C ALA A 124 -0.18 -20.72 -4.08
N TYR A 125 -0.74 -20.55 -5.27
CA TYR A 125 -0.62 -19.33 -6.07
C TYR A 125 -1.97 -18.67 -6.33
N VAL A 126 -1.91 -17.36 -6.58
CA VAL A 126 -3.07 -16.51 -6.89
C VAL A 126 -2.81 -15.84 -8.22
N THR A 127 -3.75 -16.00 -9.15
CA THR A 127 -3.71 -15.32 -10.45
C THR A 127 -4.35 -13.95 -10.30
N ILE A 128 -3.56 -12.91 -10.54
CA ILE A 128 -4.01 -11.52 -10.51
C ILE A 128 -3.97 -10.90 -11.89
N ARG A 129 -4.94 -10.05 -12.19
CA ARG A 129 -4.99 -9.22 -13.40
C ARG A 129 -4.61 -7.80 -13.04
N LEU A 130 -3.54 -7.29 -13.64
CA LEU A 130 -3.09 -5.91 -13.48
C LEU A 130 -3.93 -4.97 -14.37
N ARG A 131 -4.30 -3.80 -13.84
CA ARG A 131 -4.99 -2.73 -14.56
C ARG A 131 -4.36 -1.36 -14.30
#